data_AF-A0A7X2KK78-F1
#
_entry.id   AF-A0A7X2KK78-F1
#
_cell.length_a   1.000
_cell.length_b   1.000
_cell.length_c   1.000
_cell.angle_alpha   90.00
_cell.angle_beta   90.00
_cell.angle_gamma   90.00
#
_symmetry.space_group_name_H-M   'P 1'
#
loop_
_entity.id
_entity.type
_entity.pdbx_description
1 polymer ?
#
loop_
_entity_poly.entity_id
_entity_poly.type
_entity_poly.pdbx_seq_one_letter_code
_entity_poly.pdbx_strand_id
1 'polypeptide(L)'
;MANCITPKLLDAINSLDIKQFERRETRSLEELLDPHDWRLVEVLKFRQRIKDAERNNEQHTINSIKRSFEKYKLTDRVQQAIVLRYLGLNFGEIQAVTDLGRNKIYHHVIHKFPNLGPKDVDLKIVENRLRTQGLEKILREFQANVS
;
A
#
# COMPACT_ATOMS: atom_id res chain seq x y z
N MET A 1 -8.78 -4.28 13.10
CA MET A 1 -9.37 -4.23 11.75
C MET A 1 -10.83 -3.89 11.92
N ALA A 2 -11.31 -2.79 11.33
CA ALA A 2 -12.73 -2.49 11.32
C ALA A 2 -13.46 -3.63 10.60
N ASN A 3 -14.55 -4.14 11.16
CA ASN A 3 -15.32 -5.20 10.52
C ASN A 3 -16.01 -4.61 9.28
N CYS A 4 -15.45 -4.86 8.09
CA CYS A 4 -15.98 -4.33 6.84
C CYS A 4 -17.33 -4.97 6.46
N ILE A 5 -17.68 -6.10 7.10
CA ILE A 5 -18.91 -6.85 6.88
C ILE A 5 -19.98 -6.34 7.85
N THR A 6 -21.03 -5.73 7.29
CA THR A 6 -22.19 -5.24 8.05
C THR A 6 -23.34 -6.25 7.95
N PRO A 7 -24.27 -6.28 8.92
CA PRO A 7 -25.48 -7.11 8.82
C PRO A 7 -26.26 -6.86 7.51
N LYS A 8 -26.42 -5.59 7.11
CA LYS A 8 -27.06 -5.23 5.83
C LYS A 8 -26.34 -5.75 4.59
N LEU A 9 -25.00 -5.81 4.60
CA LEU A 9 -24.25 -6.41 3.52
C LEU A 9 -24.47 -7.92 3.47
N LEU A 10 -24.50 -8.57 4.63
CA LEU A 10 -24.76 -10.00 4.73
C LEU A 10 -26.18 -10.33 4.20
N ASP A 11 -27.18 -9.53 4.57
CA ASP A 11 -28.55 -9.64 4.06
C ASP A 11 -28.59 -9.42 2.54
N ALA A 12 -27.87 -8.40 2.05
CA ALA A 12 -27.76 -8.13 0.61
C ALA A 12 -27.19 -9.34 -0.13
N ILE A 13 -26.07 -9.91 0.34
CA ILE A 13 -25.44 -11.09 -0.26
C ILE A 13 -26.36 -12.31 -0.20
N ASN A 14 -26.99 -12.58 0.94
CA ASN A 14 -27.88 -13.73 1.12
C ASN A 14 -29.17 -13.62 0.30
N SER A 15 -29.60 -12.41 -0.04
CA SER A 15 -30.76 -12.14 -0.89
C SER A 15 -30.48 -12.19 -2.40
N LEU A 16 -29.22 -12.39 -2.80
CA LEU A 16 -28.86 -12.68 -4.18
C LEU A 16 -29.14 -14.15 -4.46
N ASP A 17 -30.13 -14.44 -5.30
CA ASP A 17 -30.43 -15.81 -5.72
C ASP A 17 -29.32 -16.32 -6.66
N ILE A 18 -28.44 -17.17 -6.12
CA ILE A 18 -27.29 -17.76 -6.81
C ILE A 18 -27.72 -18.45 -8.11
N LYS A 19 -28.95 -18.98 -8.21
CA LYS A 19 -29.46 -19.65 -9.42
C LYS A 19 -29.67 -18.72 -10.61
N GLN A 20 -29.87 -17.41 -10.38
CA GLN A 20 -29.89 -16.42 -11.47
C GLN A 20 -28.49 -16.12 -12.02
N PHE A 21 -27.45 -16.29 -11.20
CA PHE A 21 -26.06 -16.04 -11.57
C PHE A 21 -25.42 -17.26 -12.26
N GLU A 22 -25.83 -18.49 -11.91
CA GLU A 22 -25.35 -19.73 -12.54
C GLU A 22 -25.71 -19.87 -14.04
N ARG A 23 -26.77 -19.19 -14.52
CA ARG A 23 -27.18 -19.24 -15.94
C ARG A 23 -26.56 -18.15 -16.82
N ARG A 24 -25.85 -17.18 -16.23
CA ARG A 24 -25.30 -16.01 -16.94
C ARG A 24 -23.84 -15.83 -16.57
N GLU A 25 -23.01 -16.74 -17.05
CA GLU A 25 -21.55 -16.60 -16.97
C GLU A 25 -21.15 -15.32 -17.71
N THR A 26 -20.70 -14.29 -16.95
CA THR A 26 -19.93 -13.08 -17.32
C THR A 26 -20.54 -11.73 -16.94
N ARG A 27 -21.84 -11.62 -16.60
CA ARG A 27 -22.42 -10.31 -16.25
C ARG A 27 -22.08 -9.88 -14.82
N SER A 28 -21.69 -8.63 -14.66
CA SER A 28 -21.44 -7.96 -13.39
C SER A 28 -22.74 -7.73 -12.60
N LEU A 29 -22.64 -7.50 -11.29
CA LEU A 29 -23.79 -7.17 -10.43
C LEU A 29 -24.50 -5.89 -10.88
N GLU A 30 -23.72 -4.92 -11.35
CA GLU A 30 -24.16 -3.65 -11.93
C GLU A 30 -24.99 -3.82 -13.20
N GLU A 31 -24.75 -4.89 -13.98
CA GLU A 31 -25.50 -5.19 -15.20
C GLU A 31 -26.77 -6.02 -14.93
N LEU A 32 -26.89 -6.58 -13.74
CA LEU A 32 -27.97 -7.51 -13.37
C LEU A 32 -29.02 -6.86 -12.47
N LEU A 33 -28.65 -5.85 -11.70
CA LEU A 33 -29.51 -5.18 -10.74
C LEU A 33 -29.82 -3.74 -11.18
N ASP A 34 -30.99 -3.24 -10.78
CA ASP A 34 -31.32 -1.82 -10.95
C ASP A 34 -30.28 -0.95 -10.20
N PRO A 35 -29.85 0.21 -10.74
CA PRO A 35 -28.92 1.10 -10.06
C PRO A 35 -29.34 1.53 -8.64
N HIS A 36 -30.65 1.52 -8.35
CA HIS A 36 -31.22 1.84 -7.04
C HIS A 36 -31.57 0.59 -6.22
N ASP A 37 -31.27 -0.62 -6.71
CA ASP A 37 -31.42 -1.85 -5.95
C ASP A 37 -30.56 -1.78 -4.69
N TRP A 38 -31.20 -1.95 -3.53
CA TRP A 38 -30.55 -1.80 -2.24
C TRP A 38 -29.37 -2.79 -2.07
N ARG A 39 -29.41 -3.95 -2.72
CA ARG A 39 -28.33 -4.95 -2.69
C ARG A 39 -27.10 -4.45 -3.41
N LEU A 40 -27.28 -3.87 -4.60
CA LEU A 40 -26.20 -3.26 -5.37
C LEU A 40 -25.59 -2.09 -4.59
N VAL A 41 -26.42 -1.22 -4.01
CA VAL A 41 -25.97 -0.10 -3.18
C VAL A 41 -25.11 -0.57 -2.00
N GLU A 42 -25.52 -1.62 -1.28
CA GLU A 42 -24.74 -2.12 -0.13
C GLU A 42 -23.43 -2.79 -0.55
N VAL A 43 -23.39 -3.49 -1.69
CA VAL A 43 -22.15 -4.04 -2.26
C VAL A 43 -21.18 -2.93 -2.68
N LEU A 44 -21.68 -1.87 -3.33
CA LEU A 44 -20.84 -0.73 -3.71
C LEU A 44 -20.26 -0.01 -2.49
N LYS A 45 -21.07 0.20 -1.44
CA LYS A 45 -20.58 0.74 -0.16
C LYS A 45 -19.51 -0.15 0.46
N PHE A 46 -19.67 -1.48 0.40
CA PHE A 46 -18.66 -2.41 0.89
C PHE A 46 -17.34 -2.30 0.13
N ARG A 47 -17.39 -2.26 -1.19
CA ARG A 47 -16.19 -2.06 -2.02
C ARG A 47 -15.50 -0.73 -1.68
N GLN A 48 -16.27 0.33 -1.45
CA GLN A 48 -15.71 1.61 -1.01
C GLN A 48 -15.04 1.49 0.35
N ARG A 49 -15.68 0.83 1.33
CA ARG A 49 -15.06 0.59 2.67
C ARG A 49 -13.76 -0.21 2.58
N ILE A 50 -13.65 -1.19 1.68
CA ILE A 50 -12.40 -1.91 1.43
C ILE A 50 -11.33 -0.94 0.91
N LYS A 51 -11.63 -0.18 -0.14
CA LYS A 51 -10.67 0.79 -0.72
C LYS A 51 -10.21 1.82 0.32
N ASP A 52 -11.13 2.31 1.14
CA ASP A 52 -10.81 3.26 2.21
C ASP A 52 -9.93 2.61 3.29
N ALA A 53 -10.23 1.37 3.68
CA ALA A 53 -9.42 0.61 4.64
C ALA A 53 -8.01 0.32 4.12
N GLU A 54 -7.88 -0.07 2.84
CA GLU A 54 -6.60 -0.26 2.17
C GLU A 54 -5.78 1.03 2.15
N ARG A 55 -6.39 2.14 1.71
CA ARG A 55 -5.74 3.45 1.70
C ARG A 55 -5.31 3.90 3.11
N ASN A 56 -6.15 3.70 4.11
CA ASN A 56 -5.82 4.03 5.50
C ASN A 56 -4.68 3.16 6.02
N ASN A 57 -4.67 1.87 5.70
CA ASN A 57 -3.58 0.97 6.07
C ASN A 57 -2.26 1.39 5.40
N GLU A 58 -2.27 1.69 4.11
CA GLU A 58 -1.08 2.19 3.41
C GLU A 58 -0.57 3.50 4.05
N GLN A 59 -1.46 4.45 4.33
CA GLN A 59 -1.08 5.69 5.00
C GLN A 59 -0.52 5.45 6.41
N HIS A 60 -1.07 4.49 7.16
CA HIS A 60 -0.52 4.08 8.45
C HIS A 60 0.90 3.52 8.30
N THR A 61 1.13 2.64 7.32
CA THR A 61 2.45 2.09 7.00
C THR A 61 3.44 3.20 6.62
N ILE A 62 3.05 4.13 5.74
CA ILE A 62 3.87 5.30 5.37
C ILE A 62 4.24 6.12 6.61
N ASN A 63 3.27 6.42 7.47
CA ASN A 63 3.51 7.21 8.68
C ASN A 63 4.41 6.48 9.67
N SER A 64 4.31 5.15 9.76
CA SER A 64 5.18 4.31 10.59
C SER A 64 6.64 4.34 10.11
N ILE A 65 6.85 4.28 8.79
CA ILE A 65 8.16 4.44 8.17
C ILE A 65 8.72 5.85 8.42
N LYS A 66 7.92 6.90 8.18
CA LYS A 66 8.30 8.31 8.47
C LYS A 66 8.76 8.48 9.93
N ARG A 67 7.99 7.95 10.89
CA ARG A 67 8.36 7.95 12.33
C ARG A 67 9.65 7.22 12.61
N SER A 68 9.95 6.16 11.87
CA SER A 68 11.24 5.46 12.00
C SER A 68 12.39 6.40 11.61
N PHE A 69 12.29 7.13 10.50
CA PHE A 69 13.32 8.10 10.13
C PHE A 69 13.49 9.22 11.15
N GLU A 70 12.39 9.76 11.68
CA GLU A 70 12.42 10.78 12.74
C GLU A 70 13.11 10.29 14.00
N LYS A 71 12.78 9.07 14.46
CA LYS A 71 13.38 8.45 15.66
C LYS A 71 14.90 8.38 15.57
N TYR A 72 15.44 8.09 14.38
CA TYR A 72 16.87 7.95 14.13
C TYR A 72 17.51 9.22 13.53
N LYS A 73 16.80 10.35 13.53
CA LYS A 73 17.26 11.66 13.04
C LYS A 73 17.74 11.66 11.58
N LEU A 74 17.20 10.76 10.75
CA LEU A 74 17.46 10.76 9.32
C LEU A 74 16.51 11.76 8.65
N THR A 75 16.84 13.05 8.66
CA THR A 75 15.94 14.13 8.20
C THR A 75 16.07 14.46 6.72
N ASP A 76 17.20 14.11 6.09
CA ASP A 76 17.41 14.38 4.67
C ASP A 76 16.57 13.43 3.80
N ARG A 77 15.67 14.01 3.01
CA ARG A 77 14.71 13.24 2.19
C ARG A 77 15.41 12.43 1.09
N VAL A 78 16.54 12.90 0.56
CA VAL A 78 17.28 12.15 -0.47
C VAL A 78 17.94 10.93 0.15
N GLN A 79 18.54 11.06 1.35
CA GLN A 79 19.06 9.93 2.11
C GLN A 79 17.97 8.94 2.48
N GLN A 80 16.80 9.41 2.94
CA GLN A 80 15.64 8.55 3.15
C GLN A 80 15.29 7.77 1.87
N ALA A 81 15.23 8.44 0.72
CA ALA A 81 14.89 7.81 -0.55
C ALA A 81 15.93 6.75 -0.98
N ILE A 82 17.21 6.98 -0.73
CA ILE A 82 18.28 6.00 -0.98
C ILE A 82 18.10 4.76 -0.08
N VAL A 83 17.81 4.96 1.21
CA VAL A 83 17.55 3.85 2.14
C VAL A 83 16.33 3.05 1.70
N LEU A 84 15.23 3.72 1.34
CA LEU A 84 14.02 3.04 0.86
C LEU A 84 14.27 2.27 -0.44
N ARG A 85 15.10 2.81 -1.34
CA ARG A 85 15.53 2.09 -2.54
C ARG A 85 16.37 0.87 -2.20
N TYR A 86 17.31 0.98 -1.26
CA TYR A 86 18.09 -0.15 -0.77
C TYR A 86 17.22 -1.25 -0.14
N LEU A 87 16.11 -0.86 0.51
CA LEU A 87 15.12 -1.80 1.05
C LEU A 87 14.18 -2.38 -0.02
N GLY A 88 14.23 -1.83 -1.24
CA GLY A 88 13.59 -2.36 -2.42
C GLY A 88 12.23 -1.76 -2.79
N LEU A 89 11.87 -0.63 -2.18
CA LEU A 89 10.66 0.08 -2.56
C LEU A 89 10.72 0.57 -4.00
N ASN A 90 9.56 0.58 -4.64
CA ASN A 90 9.42 1.14 -5.97
C ASN A 90 9.38 2.67 -5.93
N PHE A 91 9.43 3.27 -7.11
CA PHE A 91 9.47 4.72 -7.27
C PHE A 91 8.26 5.44 -6.64
N GLY A 92 7.06 4.90 -6.82
CA GLY A 92 5.83 5.52 -6.30
C GLY A 92 5.77 5.50 -4.78
N GLU A 93 6.21 4.39 -4.18
CA GLU A 93 6.27 4.25 -2.72
C GLU A 93 7.35 5.16 -2.10
N ILE A 94 8.53 5.25 -2.73
CA ILE A 94 9.57 6.19 -2.31
C ILE A 94 9.04 7.63 -2.36
N GLN A 95 8.32 7.98 -3.43
CA GLN A 95 7.69 9.28 -3.56
C GLN A 95 6.67 9.54 -2.45
N ALA A 96 5.80 8.56 -2.15
CA ALA A 96 4.77 8.68 -1.11
C ALA A 96 5.37 8.83 0.31
N VAL A 97 6.50 8.17 0.58
CA VAL A 97 7.17 8.25 1.88
C VAL A 97 8.04 9.50 2.03
N THR A 98 8.70 9.97 0.98
CA THR A 98 9.68 11.07 1.10
C THR A 98 9.15 12.42 0.67
N ASP A 99 7.98 12.47 0.03
CA ASP A 99 7.41 13.68 -0.58
C ASP A 99 8.40 14.35 -1.57
N LEU A 100 9.31 13.58 -2.16
CA LEU A 100 10.26 14.08 -3.17
C LEU A 100 9.60 14.10 -4.55
N GLY A 101 9.88 15.17 -5.29
CA GLY A 101 9.48 15.26 -6.69
C GLY A 101 10.15 14.17 -7.54
N ARG A 102 9.44 13.73 -8.58
CA ARG A 102 9.89 12.65 -9.48
C ARG A 102 11.32 12.80 -9.99
N ASN A 103 11.67 14.00 -10.46
CA ASN A 103 13.01 14.28 -10.99
C ASN A 103 14.10 14.10 -9.94
N LYS A 104 13.84 14.47 -8.68
CA LYS A 104 14.83 14.29 -7.60
C LYS A 104 15.06 12.82 -7.32
N ILE A 105 14.01 12.02 -7.25
CA ILE A 105 14.13 10.56 -7.05
C ILE A 105 14.88 9.93 -8.22
N TYR A 106 14.53 10.29 -9.46
CA TYR A 106 15.22 9.75 -10.63
C TYR A 106 16.72 10.07 -10.63
N HIS A 107 17.08 11.36 -10.53
CA HIS A 107 18.48 11.77 -10.67
C HIS A 107 19.35 11.42 -9.46
N HIS A 108 18.82 11.40 -8.25
CA HIS A 108 19.62 11.16 -7.04
C HIS A 108 19.56 9.73 -6.54
N VAL A 109 18.57 8.94 -6.95
CA VAL A 109 18.36 7.58 -6.45
C VAL A 109 18.41 6.57 -7.58
N ILE A 110 17.47 6.61 -8.53
CA ILE A 110 17.32 5.54 -9.54
C ILE A 110 18.47 5.53 -10.53
N HIS A 111 18.84 6.70 -11.07
CA HIS A 111 19.90 6.81 -12.06
C HIS A 111 21.29 6.57 -11.45
N LYS A 112 21.53 7.09 -10.24
CA LYS A 112 22.81 6.90 -9.53
C LYS A 112 23.00 5.49 -8.99
N PHE A 113 21.90 4.82 -8.62
CA PHE A 113 21.93 3.52 -7.96
C PHE A 113 20.92 2.54 -8.62
N PRO A 114 21.10 2.19 -9.91
CA PRO A 114 20.11 1.43 -10.68
C PRO A 114 19.85 0.03 -10.12
N ASN A 115 20.88 -0.60 -9.55
CA ASN A 115 20.86 -1.97 -9.03
C ASN A 115 20.85 -2.03 -7.49
N LEU A 116 20.47 -0.93 -6.83
CA LEU A 116 20.46 -0.87 -5.38
C LEU A 116 19.24 -1.59 -4.79
N GLY A 117 19.51 -2.59 -3.96
CA GLY A 117 18.50 -3.36 -3.25
C GLY A 117 17.70 -4.33 -4.12
N PRO A 118 16.83 -5.14 -3.50
CA PRO A 118 15.81 -5.91 -4.22
C PRO A 118 14.84 -4.96 -4.97
N LYS A 119 14.04 -5.51 -5.89
CA LYS A 119 13.04 -4.74 -6.64
C LYS A 119 11.64 -5.10 -6.15
N ASP A 120 10.77 -4.09 -6.09
CA ASP A 120 9.33 -4.22 -5.86
C ASP A 120 8.97 -4.93 -4.55
N VAL A 121 9.69 -4.59 -3.48
CA VAL A 121 9.38 -5.07 -2.12
C VAL A 121 8.20 -4.28 -1.57
N ASP A 122 7.20 -4.99 -1.05
CA ASP A 122 6.00 -4.40 -0.45
C ASP A 122 6.32 -3.47 0.74
N LEU A 123 5.63 -2.32 0.77
CA LEU A 123 5.77 -1.30 1.82
C LEU A 123 5.68 -1.86 3.25
N LYS A 124 4.80 -2.84 3.49
CA LYS A 124 4.60 -3.45 4.81
C LYS A 124 5.76 -4.37 5.21
N ILE A 125 6.41 -5.00 4.25
CA ILE A 125 7.65 -5.76 4.49
C ILE A 125 8.75 -4.79 4.95
N VAL A 126 8.88 -3.65 4.27
CA VAL A 126 9.85 -2.60 4.62
C VAL A 126 9.56 -2.00 6.00
N GLU A 127 8.30 -1.68 6.31
CA GLU A 127 7.88 -1.23 7.64
C GLU A 127 8.28 -2.26 8.72
N ASN A 128 7.94 -3.53 8.51
CA ASN A 128 8.24 -4.57 9.48
C ASN A 128 9.76 -4.74 9.67
N ARG A 129 10.56 -4.65 8.60
CA ARG A 129 12.02 -4.69 8.70
C ARG A 129 12.57 -3.52 9.50
N LEU A 130 12.10 -2.29 9.24
CA LEU A 130 12.50 -1.10 10.00
C LEU A 130 12.13 -1.23 11.50
N ARG A 131 10.94 -1.75 11.80
CA ARG A 131 10.48 -1.97 13.18
C ARG A 131 11.28 -3.05 13.92
N THR A 132 11.63 -4.13 13.24
CA THR A 132 12.28 -5.31 13.86
C THR A 132 13.80 -5.19 13.94
N GLN A 133 14.44 -4.69 12.88
CA GLN A 133 15.90 -4.58 12.80
C GLN A 133 16.40 -3.21 13.26
N GLY A 134 15.56 -2.17 13.16
CA GLY A 134 15.95 -0.79 13.41
C GLY A 134 16.72 -0.18 12.23
N LEU A 135 16.58 1.14 12.07
CA LEU A 135 17.25 1.86 10.97
C LEU A 135 18.78 1.80 11.10
N GLU A 136 19.33 1.87 12.31
CA GLU A 136 20.78 1.81 12.54
C GLU A 136 21.41 0.56 11.94
N LYS A 137 20.80 -0.61 12.14
CA LYS A 137 21.30 -1.87 11.59
C LYS A 137 21.25 -1.84 10.05
N ILE A 138 20.14 -1.38 9.48
CA ILE A 138 19.98 -1.24 8.02
C ILE A 138 21.04 -0.29 7.44
N LEU A 139 21.33 0.83 8.11
CA LEU A 139 22.34 1.78 7.65
C LEU A 139 23.75 1.18 7.68
N ARG A 140 24.08 0.38 8.69
CA ARG A 140 25.36 -0.37 8.74
C ARG A 140 25.45 -1.39 7.62
N GLU A 141 24.37 -2.14 7.36
CA GLU A 141 24.31 -3.09 6.23
C GLU A 141 24.49 -2.36 4.89
N PHE A 142 23.85 -1.21 4.72
CA PHE A 142 24.01 -0.38 3.52
C PHE A 142 25.47 0.06 3.33
N GLN A 143 26.11 0.60 4.37
CA GLN A 143 27.52 1.04 4.30
C GLN A 143 28.46 -0.12 3.93
N ALA A 144 28.22 -1.31 4.47
CA ALA A 144 29.03 -2.49 4.17
C ALA A 144 28.86 -3.01 2.72
N ASN A 145 27.72 -2.77 2.09
CA ASN A 145 27.41 -3.28 0.75
C ASN A 145 27.70 -2.29 -0.39
N VAL A 146 27.99 -1.03 -0.05
CA VAL A 146 28.23 0.06 -1.02
C VAL A 146 29.69 0.55 -0.97
N SER A 147 30.49 0.01 -0.06
CA SER A 147 31.96 0.17 -0.01
C SER A 147 32.63 -0.87 -0.90
#